data_AF-A0ABD4A0L5-F1
#
_entry.id   AF-A0ABD4A0L5-F1
#
_cell.length_a   1.000
_cell.length_b   1.000
_cell.length_c   1.000
_cell.angle_alpha   90.00
_cell.angle_beta   90.00
_cell.angle_gamma   90.00
#
_symmetry.space_group_name_H-M   'P 1'
#
loop_
_entity.id
_entity.type
_entity.pdbx_description
1 polymer ?
#
loop_
_entity_poly.entity_id
_entity_poly.type
_entity_poly.pdbx_seq_one_letter_code
_entity_poly.pdbx_strand_id
1 'polypeptide(L)'
;MEQQQPINHEDRNVPQPIRSDGAGAIDAGPRNMMRDMQNPNILVPPVTDEGMIPNLRFSFSDAPMKLDHGGWSREITVRQLPISTAIAGVNMSLTAGGVRELHWHK
;
A
#
# COMPACT_ATOMS: atom_id res chain seq x y z
N MET A 1 -16.88 35.80 -14.15
CA MET A 1 -16.12 35.87 -12.89
C MET A 1 -16.00 34.46 -12.35
N GLU A 2 -14.93 33.78 -12.75
CA GLU A 2 -14.34 32.69 -11.97
C GLU A 2 -12.86 32.77 -12.35
N GLN A 3 -12.10 33.41 -11.46
CA GLN A 3 -10.69 33.70 -11.71
C GLN A 3 -9.98 32.34 -11.65
N GLN A 4 -9.42 31.90 -12.78
CA GLN A 4 -8.45 30.80 -12.80
C GLN A 4 -7.33 31.20 -11.85
N GLN A 5 -7.25 30.49 -10.73
CA GLN A 5 -6.18 30.68 -9.76
C GLN A 5 -4.85 30.41 -10.47
N PRO A 6 -3.82 31.25 -10.28
CA PRO A 6 -2.52 31.01 -10.89
C PRO A 6 -1.97 29.67 -10.39
N ILE A 7 -1.51 28.83 -11.33
CA ILE A 7 -0.77 27.60 -11.07
C ILE A 7 0.49 27.92 -10.26
N ASN A 8 0.39 27.78 -8.93
CA ASN A 8 1.52 27.95 -8.03
C ASN A 8 2.56 26.87 -8.31
N HIS A 9 3.72 27.25 -8.82
CA HIS A 9 4.90 26.40 -9.04
C HIS A 9 5.61 25.98 -7.72
N GLU A 10 4.94 26.12 -6.57
CA GLU A 10 5.49 25.94 -5.21
C GLU A 10 5.35 24.50 -4.68
N ASP A 11 4.51 23.65 -5.27
CA ASP A 11 4.32 22.25 -4.83
C ASP A 11 5.31 21.27 -5.48
N ARG A 12 6.60 21.63 -5.57
CA ARG A 12 7.65 20.73 -6.11
C ARG A 12 7.82 19.42 -5.32
N ASN A 13 7.22 19.32 -4.15
CA ASN A 13 7.34 18.19 -3.24
C ASN A 13 6.15 17.22 -3.30
N VAL A 14 5.10 17.54 -4.07
CA VAL A 14 3.94 16.66 -4.24
C VAL A 14 4.18 15.73 -5.44
N PRO A 15 4.22 14.41 -5.25
CA PRO A 15 4.49 13.49 -6.35
C PRO A 15 3.32 13.51 -7.36
N GLN A 16 3.65 13.67 -8.64
CA GLN A 16 2.67 13.67 -9.73
C GLN A 16 2.90 12.45 -10.65
N PRO A 17 1.86 11.89 -11.27
CA PRO A 17 1.99 10.80 -12.24
C PRO A 17 2.47 11.33 -13.60
N ILE A 18 3.63 11.99 -13.59
CA ILE A 18 4.27 12.59 -14.75
C ILE A 18 5.67 11.98 -14.88
N ARG A 19 5.94 11.38 -16.03
CA ARG A 19 7.23 10.78 -16.34
C ARG A 19 8.10 11.74 -17.14
N SER A 20 9.42 11.57 -17.06
CA SER A 20 10.41 12.46 -17.69
C SER A 20 10.36 12.47 -19.22
N ASP A 21 9.75 11.47 -19.84
CA ASP A 21 9.53 11.39 -21.30
C ASP A 21 8.31 12.19 -21.76
N GLY A 22 7.62 12.89 -20.84
CA GLY A 22 6.44 13.69 -21.13
C GLY A 22 5.13 12.91 -21.04
N ALA A 23 5.15 11.63 -20.68
CA ALA A 23 3.93 10.86 -20.43
C ALA A 23 3.28 11.25 -19.09
N GLY A 24 1.94 11.20 -19.05
CA GLY A 24 1.15 11.48 -17.85
C GLY A 24 0.60 12.91 -17.77
N ALA A 25 0.02 13.27 -16.63
CA ALA A 25 -0.60 14.57 -16.39
C ALA A 25 -0.67 14.88 -14.89
N ILE A 26 -1.00 16.12 -14.54
CA ILE A 26 -1.25 16.52 -13.14
C ILE A 26 -2.54 15.83 -12.67
N ASP A 27 -2.48 15.15 -11.53
CA ASP A 27 -3.66 14.62 -10.86
C ASP A 27 -4.18 15.65 -9.84
N ALA A 28 -5.28 16.31 -10.21
CA ALA A 28 -5.97 17.33 -9.42
C ALA A 28 -7.12 16.77 -8.56
N GLY A 29 -7.33 15.44 -8.55
CA GLY A 29 -8.39 14.80 -7.78
C GLY A 29 -8.06 14.65 -6.29
N PRO A 30 -9.06 14.35 -5.43
CA PRO A 30 -8.81 13.96 -4.04
C PRO A 30 -8.00 12.65 -3.99
N ARG A 31 -6.83 12.68 -3.34
CA ARG A 31 -5.88 11.56 -3.34
C ARG A 31 -5.15 11.40 -2.01
N ASN A 32 -4.50 10.25 -1.83
CA ASN A 32 -3.69 9.96 -0.65
C ASN A 32 -2.20 10.19 -0.95
N MET A 33 -1.74 11.41 -0.70
CA MET A 33 -0.35 11.81 -0.98
C MET A 33 0.69 10.94 -0.26
N MET A 34 0.40 10.47 0.97
CA MET A 34 1.32 9.61 1.71
C MET A 34 1.49 8.24 1.06
N ARG A 35 0.43 7.70 0.45
CA ARG A 35 0.51 6.43 -0.30
C ARG A 35 1.25 6.59 -1.61
N ASP A 36 1.13 7.74 -2.26
CA ASP A 36 1.85 8.05 -3.49
C ASP A 36 3.37 8.16 -3.24
N MET A 37 3.75 8.83 -2.15
CA MET A 37 5.15 8.90 -1.71
C MET A 37 5.75 7.52 -1.37
N GLN A 38 4.93 6.58 -0.85
CA GLN A 38 5.38 5.21 -0.58
C GLN A 38 5.51 4.35 -1.85
N ASN A 39 4.90 4.75 -2.96
CA ASN A 39 4.81 3.95 -4.17
C ASN A 39 5.17 4.75 -5.44
N PRO A 40 6.38 5.34 -5.51
CA PRO A 40 6.77 6.18 -6.64
C PRO A 40 6.73 5.43 -7.97
N ASN A 41 7.12 4.15 -8.00
CA ASN A 41 7.13 3.32 -9.21
C ASN A 41 5.76 2.72 -9.57
N ILE A 42 4.75 2.86 -8.72
CA ILE A 42 3.35 2.56 -9.09
C ILE A 42 2.69 3.82 -9.65
N LEU A 43 2.97 4.98 -9.04
CA LEU A 43 2.48 6.27 -9.52
C LEU A 43 3.10 6.65 -10.88
N VAL A 44 4.42 6.44 -11.03
CA VAL A 44 5.19 6.69 -12.25
C VAL A 44 5.96 5.41 -12.61
N PRO A 45 5.35 4.47 -13.34
CA PRO A 45 6.00 3.22 -13.71
C PRO A 45 7.13 3.42 -14.72
N PRO A 46 8.16 2.55 -14.70
CA PRO A 46 9.18 2.50 -15.74
C PRO A 46 8.59 2.36 -17.15
N VAL A 47 9.30 2.85 -18.16
CA VAL A 47 8.90 2.72 -19.59
C VAL A 47 8.84 1.27 -20.06
N THR A 48 9.50 0.36 -19.35
CA THR A 48 9.59 -1.06 -19.66
C THR A 48 8.43 -1.88 -19.09
N ASP A 49 7.59 -1.30 -18.22
CA ASP A 49 6.45 -2.00 -17.66
C ASP A 49 5.32 -2.04 -18.69
N GLU A 50 4.76 -3.23 -18.93
CA GLU A 50 3.72 -3.45 -19.94
C GLU A 50 2.71 -4.52 -19.51
N GLY A 51 1.49 -4.38 -19.98
CA GLY A 51 0.44 -5.38 -19.84
C GLY A 51 -0.26 -5.37 -18.49
N MET A 52 -1.12 -6.37 -18.30
CA MET A 52 -1.96 -6.52 -17.12
C MET A 52 -1.36 -7.60 -16.21
N ILE A 53 -0.81 -7.19 -15.07
CA ILE A 53 -0.24 -8.08 -14.05
C ILE A 53 -1.12 -8.02 -12.79
N PRO A 54 -1.45 -9.15 -12.14
CA PRO A 54 -2.17 -9.12 -10.87
C PRO A 54 -1.38 -8.39 -9.79
N ASN A 55 -2.07 -7.85 -8.78
CA ASN A 55 -1.38 -7.20 -7.67
C ASN A 55 -0.47 -8.18 -6.92
N LEU A 56 0.80 -7.81 -6.72
CA LEU A 56 1.81 -8.62 -6.04
C LEU A 56 2.20 -8.07 -4.66
N ARG A 57 1.52 -7.04 -4.16
CA ARG A 57 1.85 -6.38 -2.89
C ARG A 57 0.62 -6.18 -2.01
N PHE A 58 0.76 -6.49 -0.72
CA PHE A 58 -0.20 -6.10 0.31
C PHE A 58 0.55 -5.73 1.60
N SER A 59 0.13 -4.66 2.28
CA SER A 59 0.76 -4.21 3.54
C SER A 59 0.02 -4.81 4.73
N PHE A 60 0.75 -5.32 5.73
CA PHE A 60 0.13 -5.73 6.99
C PHE A 60 -0.54 -4.55 7.72
N SER A 61 -0.16 -3.30 7.45
CA SER A 61 -0.84 -2.13 8.02
C SER A 61 -2.27 -1.95 7.53
N ASP A 62 -2.61 -2.55 6.38
CA ASP A 62 -3.97 -2.56 5.83
C ASP A 62 -4.74 -3.84 6.26
N ALA A 63 -4.09 -4.76 6.99
CA ALA A 63 -4.70 -6.00 7.45
C ALA A 63 -5.47 -5.80 8.77
N PRO A 64 -6.59 -6.50 8.98
CA PRO A 64 -7.36 -6.40 10.22
C PRO A 64 -6.54 -6.90 11.41
N MET A 65 -6.56 -6.13 12.49
CA MET A 65 -5.83 -6.43 13.72
C MET A 65 -6.72 -7.24 14.67
N LYS A 66 -6.17 -8.33 15.21
CA LYS A 66 -6.72 -9.04 16.36
C LYS A 66 -5.90 -8.67 17.60
N LEU A 67 -6.57 -8.11 18.59
CA LEU A 67 -5.98 -7.73 19.87
C LEU A 67 -6.47 -8.70 20.94
N ASP A 68 -5.54 -9.28 21.70
CA ASP A 68 -5.83 -10.21 22.78
C ASP A 68 -5.08 -9.77 24.04
N HIS A 69 -5.51 -10.22 25.22
CA HIS A 69 -4.69 -10.03 26.43
C HIS A 69 -3.38 -10.81 26.27
N GLY A 70 -2.25 -10.09 26.31
CA GLY A 70 -0.93 -10.67 26.12
C GLY A 70 -0.34 -10.50 24.72
N GLY A 71 -1.03 -9.82 23.78
CA GLY A 71 -0.44 -9.54 22.47
C GLY A 71 -1.41 -9.10 21.39
N TRP A 72 -0.96 -9.23 20.14
CA TRP A 72 -1.77 -8.98 18.95
C TRP A 72 -1.32 -9.87 17.79
N SER A 73 -2.20 -10.04 16.81
CA SER A 73 -1.88 -10.70 15.55
C SER A 73 -2.68 -10.11 14.38
N ARG A 74 -2.16 -10.25 13.18
CA ARG A 74 -2.83 -9.88 11.92
C ARG A 74 -2.33 -10.78 10.80
N GLU A 75 -3.17 -11.02 9.81
CA GLU A 75 -2.89 -11.98 8.75
C GLU A 75 -3.09 -11.39 7.35
N ILE A 76 -2.30 -11.89 6.40
CA ILE A 76 -2.52 -11.71 4.97
C ILE A 76 -2.69 -13.10 4.39
N THR A 77 -3.85 -13.33 3.81
CA THR A 77 -4.23 -14.61 3.19
C THR A 77 -4.60 -14.37 1.74
N VAL A 78 -5.01 -15.44 1.04
CA VAL A 78 -5.61 -15.35 -0.30
C VAL A 78 -6.79 -14.35 -0.39
N ARG A 79 -7.45 -14.05 0.74
CA ARG A 79 -8.52 -13.04 0.79
C ARG A 79 -8.02 -11.61 0.56
N GLN A 80 -6.78 -11.31 0.95
CA GLN A 80 -6.15 -9.99 0.80
C GLN A 80 -5.24 -9.92 -0.42
N LEU A 81 -4.50 -11.01 -0.70
CA LEU A 81 -3.57 -11.10 -1.83
C LEU A 81 -3.84 -12.39 -2.64
N PRO A 82 -4.82 -12.38 -3.56
CA PRO A 82 -5.32 -13.59 -4.23
C PRO A 82 -4.30 -14.34 -5.09
N ILE A 83 -3.23 -13.67 -5.53
CA ILE A 83 -2.15 -14.32 -6.28
C ILE A 83 -1.34 -15.29 -5.41
N SER A 84 -1.34 -15.11 -4.09
CA SER A 84 -0.66 -16.00 -3.13
C SER A 84 -1.57 -17.15 -2.70
N THR A 85 -1.72 -18.15 -3.58
CA THR A 85 -2.64 -19.29 -3.36
C THR A 85 -2.06 -20.39 -2.46
N ALA A 86 -0.73 -20.53 -2.44
CA ALA A 86 -0.05 -21.60 -1.71
C ALA A 86 0.44 -21.20 -0.31
N ILE A 87 0.55 -19.90 -0.03
CA ILE A 87 1.17 -19.38 1.20
C ILE A 87 0.30 -18.26 1.78
N ALA A 88 0.21 -18.23 3.11
CA ALA A 88 -0.35 -17.13 3.89
C ALA A 88 0.66 -16.69 4.97
N GLY A 89 0.55 -15.45 5.43
CA GLY A 89 1.46 -14.88 6.43
C GLY A 89 0.72 -14.34 7.65
N VAL A 90 1.26 -14.59 8.84
CA VAL A 90 0.78 -14.01 10.11
C VAL A 90 1.90 -13.16 10.72
N ASN A 91 1.59 -11.94 11.11
CA ASN A 91 2.44 -11.08 11.93
C ASN A 91 1.85 -11.04 13.34
N MET A 92 2.62 -11.47 14.34
CA MET A 92 2.17 -11.60 15.73
C MET A 92 3.22 -11.06 16.69
N SER A 93 2.76 -10.45 17.78
CA SER A 93 3.60 -10.02 18.89
C SER A 93 2.99 -10.43 20.21
N LEU A 94 3.82 -10.86 21.15
CA LEU A 94 3.44 -11.18 22.52
C LEU A 94 4.12 -10.20 23.48
N THR A 95 3.42 -9.81 24.53
CA THR A 95 4.01 -9.05 25.63
C THR A 95 4.78 -9.99 26.57
N ALA A 96 5.56 -9.44 27.50
CA ALA A 96 6.20 -10.24 28.55
C ALA A 96 5.15 -11.09 29.30
N GLY A 97 5.40 -12.40 29.44
CA GLY A 97 4.46 -13.36 30.02
C GLY A 97 3.28 -13.75 29.12
N GLY A 98 3.12 -13.15 27.94
CA GLY A 98 2.11 -13.53 26.96
C GLY A 98 2.43 -14.89 26.34
N VAL A 99 1.41 -15.72 26.18
CA VAL A 99 1.54 -17.07 25.62
C VAL A 99 0.65 -17.19 24.41
N ARG A 100 1.19 -17.76 23.33
CA ARG A 100 0.38 -18.31 22.27
C ARG A 100 -0.04 -19.71 22.69
N GLU A 101 -1.34 -19.91 22.90
CA GLU A 101 -1.90 -21.20 23.36
C GLU A 101 -1.32 -22.37 22.54
N LEU A 102 -1.00 -23.49 23.19
CA LEU A 102 -0.50 -24.68 22.50
C LEU A 102 -1.53 -25.14 21.47
N HIS A 103 -1.14 -25.23 20.20
CA HIS A 103 -2.03 -25.63 19.10
C HIS A 103 -1.23 -26.27 17.96
N TRP A 104 -1.93 -26.97 17.08
CA TRP A 104 -1.41 -27.49 15.82
C TRP A 104 -2.28 -26.99 14.67
N HIS A 105 -1.76 -27.09 13.46
CA HIS A 105 -2.48 -26.79 12.23
C HIS A 105 -2.50 -28.01 11.32
N LYS A 106 -3.36 -27.99 10.29
CA LYS A 106 -3.45 -29.03 9.27
C LYS A 106 -2.17 -29.10 8.42
#